data_AF-A0AA38NV72-F1
#
_entry.id   AF-A0AA38NV72-F1
#
_cell.length_a   1.000
_cell.length_b   1.000
_cell.length_c   1.000
_cell.angle_alpha   90.00
_cell.angle_beta   90.00
_cell.angle_gamma   90.00
#
_symmetry.space_group_name_H-M   'P 1'
#
loop_
_entity.id
_entity.type
_entity.pdbx_description
1 polymer ?
#
loop_
_entity_poly.entity_id
_entity_poly.type
_entity_poly.pdbx_seq_one_letter_code
_entity_poly.pdbx_strand_id
1 'polypeptide(L)'
;DVNGIHATRVSFCQCMERSKWRQLFDANFFPATIDQPQTAFTFELLRHWMLLNLQSKITAHHFVAALRRQTDNVFTGNIPDISNQFRFVARIWPLFVAEKRSGYFHGNGMKDCFPFRPVDDLRNSCVVCPEDGVNMEPGWERTPSHLRLPFKRHLNSRRWTVDGNNKTGNYAKNNDLDDTSLFSGRAYMPSEQSFEHYQQTVPQLQKEKTTCSHLKVANGANSAKYKNQRISGNLHVQCDHGVVLSSVDMALGERLAIYDYALNLAIEARPFRSGTEPDLVISYDNTCGAAANVHSRWHKYFPKHSHIIDNARFTIPACHVRNHVEGCDYLYCYMYKPNTGHFHGETVEATWATFNELGPSVLQMNPGHRIDTLITHYGDWNWRKAVSMCECFCLDMSLRVVFSI
;
A
#
# COMPACT_ATOMS: atom_id res chain seq x y z
N ASP A 1 6.45 -24.30 -17.31
CA ASP A 1 5.01 -24.41 -17.02
C ASP A 1 4.83 -24.86 -15.57
N VAL A 2 3.61 -24.93 -15.04
CA VAL A 2 3.33 -25.32 -13.63
C VAL A 2 3.80 -26.74 -13.27
N ASN A 3 4.00 -27.59 -14.28
CA ASN A 3 4.49 -28.95 -14.13
C ASN A 3 6.01 -29.12 -14.31
N GLY A 4 6.76 -28.03 -14.57
CA GLY A 4 8.22 -28.07 -14.73
C GLY A 4 8.76 -27.24 -15.90
N ILE A 5 10.04 -27.46 -16.21
CA ILE A 5 10.81 -26.78 -17.25
C ILE A 5 10.92 -27.71 -18.45
N HIS A 6 10.44 -27.25 -19.60
CA HIS A 6 10.38 -28.06 -20.81
C HIS A 6 11.29 -27.49 -21.89
N ALA A 7 12.11 -28.34 -22.49
CA ALA A 7 12.82 -28.04 -23.73
C ALA A 7 11.96 -28.49 -24.90
N THR A 8 11.33 -27.54 -25.59
CA THR A 8 10.46 -27.81 -26.75
C THR A 8 10.83 -26.96 -27.95
N ARG A 9 10.46 -27.43 -29.15
CA ARG A 9 10.64 -26.70 -30.40
C ARG A 9 9.38 -25.88 -30.68
N VAL A 10 9.54 -24.56 -30.80
CA VAL A 10 8.46 -23.65 -31.17
C VAL A 10 8.68 -23.18 -32.61
N SER A 11 7.63 -23.23 -33.42
CA SER A 11 7.63 -22.68 -34.78
C SER A 11 6.75 -21.44 -34.83
N PHE A 12 7.24 -20.36 -35.43
CA PHE A 12 6.52 -19.10 -35.57
C PHE A 12 5.85 -19.03 -36.94
N CYS A 13 4.59 -18.60 -36.98
CA CYS A 13 3.90 -18.37 -38.26
C CYS A 13 4.62 -17.25 -39.00
N GLN A 14 4.95 -17.50 -40.27
CA GLN A 14 5.44 -16.48 -41.20
C GLN A 14 4.28 -15.83 -41.99
N CYS A 15 3.05 -16.28 -41.76
CA CYS A 15 1.84 -15.86 -42.47
C CYS A 15 1.39 -14.43 -42.17
N MET A 16 1.78 -13.89 -41.02
CA MET A 16 1.46 -12.52 -40.60
C MET A 16 2.76 -11.82 -40.24
N GLU A 17 2.91 -10.54 -40.60
CA GLU A 17 3.98 -9.65 -40.13
C GLU A 17 3.83 -9.34 -38.62
N ARG A 18 3.75 -10.38 -37.79
CA ARG A 18 3.66 -10.30 -36.33
C ARG A 18 5.00 -10.69 -35.72
N SER A 19 5.49 -9.85 -34.82
CA SER A 19 6.68 -10.12 -34.02
C SER A 19 6.53 -11.42 -33.22
N LYS A 20 7.65 -12.13 -33.02
CA LYS A 20 7.68 -13.43 -32.32
C LYS A 20 7.07 -13.36 -30.93
N TRP A 21 7.34 -12.28 -30.18
CA TRP A 21 6.77 -12.10 -28.84
C TRP A 21 5.24 -11.99 -28.87
N ARG A 22 4.63 -11.35 -29.88
CA ARG A 22 3.16 -11.25 -29.99
C ARG A 22 2.56 -12.62 -30.24
N GLN A 23 3.16 -13.41 -31.10
CA GLN A 23 2.71 -14.79 -31.36
C GLN A 23 2.77 -15.66 -30.09
N LEU A 24 3.80 -15.48 -29.25
CA LEU A 24 3.88 -16.15 -27.94
C LEU A 24 2.78 -15.66 -27.00
N PHE A 25 2.55 -14.36 -26.89
CA PHE A 25 1.48 -13.79 -26.07
C PHE A 25 0.09 -14.28 -26.50
N ASP A 26 -0.18 -14.31 -27.82
CA ASP A 26 -1.41 -14.85 -28.39
C ASP A 26 -1.61 -16.33 -28.01
N ALA A 27 -0.51 -17.07 -27.82
CA ALA A 27 -0.48 -18.46 -27.36
C ALA A 27 -0.38 -18.62 -25.83
N ASN A 28 -0.59 -17.56 -25.04
CA ASN A 28 -0.47 -17.53 -23.56
C ASN A 28 0.94 -17.84 -23.01
N PHE A 29 1.98 -17.50 -23.77
CA PHE A 29 3.38 -17.55 -23.35
C PHE A 29 3.94 -16.14 -23.19
N PHE A 30 4.42 -15.84 -21.99
CA PHE A 30 5.16 -14.61 -21.70
C PHE A 30 6.66 -14.85 -21.98
N PRO A 31 7.24 -14.22 -23.00
CA PRO A 31 8.65 -14.39 -23.32
C PRO A 31 9.56 -13.64 -22.35
N ALA A 32 10.71 -14.21 -22.05
CA ALA A 32 11.76 -13.56 -21.25
C ALA A 32 12.48 -12.43 -22.00
N THR A 33 12.41 -12.42 -23.34
CA THR A 33 13.02 -11.43 -24.23
C THR A 33 12.13 -11.16 -25.44
N ILE A 34 12.21 -9.96 -26.04
CA ILE A 34 11.26 -9.52 -27.08
C ILE A 34 11.69 -9.95 -28.50
N ASP A 35 12.95 -9.70 -28.87
CA ASP A 35 13.40 -9.83 -30.27
C ASP A 35 13.61 -11.29 -30.71
N GLN A 36 14.25 -12.08 -29.85
CA GLN A 36 14.55 -13.48 -30.08
C GLN A 36 14.28 -14.30 -28.80
N PRO A 37 13.00 -14.58 -28.50
CA PRO A 37 12.63 -15.32 -27.30
C PRO A 37 13.16 -16.76 -27.37
N GLN A 38 14.03 -17.11 -26.43
CA GLN A 38 14.52 -18.49 -26.21
C GLN A 38 13.87 -19.15 -24.99
N THR A 39 13.37 -18.35 -24.05
CA THR A 39 12.64 -18.80 -22.85
C THR A 39 11.30 -18.10 -22.81
N ALA A 40 10.24 -18.84 -22.52
CA ALA A 40 8.92 -18.29 -22.26
C ALA A 40 8.24 -19.03 -21.11
N PHE A 41 7.33 -18.33 -20.43
CA PHE A 41 6.60 -18.80 -19.27
C PHE A 41 5.11 -18.82 -19.59
N THR A 42 4.42 -19.91 -19.29
CA THR A 42 2.96 -19.95 -19.45
C THR A 42 2.31 -18.91 -18.54
N PHE A 43 1.22 -18.30 -18.99
CA PHE A 43 0.43 -17.41 -18.13
C PHE A 43 -0.08 -18.13 -16.88
N GLU A 44 -0.37 -19.43 -17.00
CA GLU A 44 -0.75 -20.27 -15.86
C GLU A 44 0.36 -20.34 -14.81
N LEU A 45 1.62 -20.55 -15.22
CA LEU A 45 2.76 -20.53 -14.32
C LEU A 45 2.89 -19.17 -13.61
N LEU A 46 2.71 -18.06 -14.32
CA LEU A 46 2.81 -16.72 -13.74
C LEU A 46 1.68 -16.42 -12.75
N ARG A 47 0.45 -16.87 -13.03
CA ARG A 47 -0.67 -16.81 -12.06
C ARG A 47 -0.37 -17.64 -10.82
N HIS A 48 0.11 -18.87 -11.01
CA HIS A 48 0.45 -19.77 -9.92
C HIS A 48 1.58 -19.21 -9.04
N TRP A 49 2.64 -18.71 -9.68
CA TRP A 49 3.72 -17.98 -9.03
C TRP A 49 3.20 -16.82 -8.19
N MET A 50 2.42 -15.92 -8.79
CA MET A 50 1.94 -14.72 -8.11
C MET A 50 1.12 -15.09 -6.88
N LEU A 51 0.21 -16.07 -6.98
CA LEU A 51 -0.57 -16.56 -5.84
C LEU A 51 0.32 -17.13 -4.72
N LEU A 52 1.29 -17.98 -5.07
CA LEU A 52 2.20 -18.55 -4.07
C LEU A 52 3.08 -17.48 -3.43
N ASN A 53 3.64 -16.55 -4.22
CA ASN A 53 4.41 -15.43 -3.69
C ASN A 53 3.58 -14.56 -2.75
N LEU A 54 2.35 -14.20 -3.13
CA LEU A 54 1.44 -13.42 -2.30
C LEU A 54 1.08 -14.14 -1.00
N GLN A 55 0.86 -15.46 -1.03
CA GLN A 55 0.40 -16.23 0.13
C GLN A 55 1.54 -16.68 1.06
N SER A 56 2.68 -17.13 0.53
CA SER A 56 3.77 -17.74 1.31
C SER A 56 5.07 -16.94 1.33
N LYS A 57 5.12 -15.82 0.61
CA LYS A 57 6.30 -14.95 0.44
C LYS A 57 7.51 -15.68 -0.13
N ILE A 58 7.26 -16.80 -0.83
CA ILE A 58 8.31 -17.57 -1.49
C ILE A 58 9.08 -16.68 -2.48
N THR A 59 10.40 -16.79 -2.46
CA THR A 59 11.25 -16.03 -3.38
C THR A 59 11.25 -16.66 -4.76
N ALA A 60 11.48 -15.86 -5.80
CA ALA A 60 11.58 -16.34 -7.18
C ALA A 60 12.65 -17.44 -7.32
N HIS A 61 13.74 -17.32 -6.56
CA HIS A 61 14.80 -18.33 -6.50
C HIS A 61 14.28 -19.69 -5.98
N HIS A 62 13.57 -19.70 -4.84
CA HIS A 62 13.04 -20.95 -4.29
C HIS A 62 11.93 -21.54 -5.16
N PHE A 63 11.12 -20.72 -5.80
CA PHE A 63 10.10 -21.18 -6.73
C PHE A 63 10.71 -21.84 -7.97
N VAL A 64 11.72 -21.22 -8.59
CA VAL A 64 12.44 -21.83 -9.72
C VAL A 64 13.18 -23.10 -9.30
N ALA A 65 13.79 -23.12 -8.12
CA ALA A 65 14.41 -24.34 -7.59
C ALA A 65 13.39 -25.48 -7.42
N ALA A 66 12.17 -25.18 -6.94
CA ALA A 66 11.09 -26.14 -6.84
C ALA A 66 10.66 -26.66 -8.23
N LEU A 67 10.51 -25.77 -9.22
CA LEU A 67 10.21 -26.16 -10.61
C LEU A 67 11.28 -27.07 -11.21
N ARG A 68 12.57 -26.79 -10.96
CA ARG A 68 13.68 -27.65 -11.42
C ARG A 68 13.58 -29.05 -10.83
N ARG A 69 13.33 -29.14 -9.52
CA ARG A 69 13.13 -30.43 -8.84
C ARG A 69 11.87 -31.16 -9.30
N GLN A 70 10.80 -30.43 -9.61
CA GLN A 70 9.58 -31.02 -10.16
C GLN A 70 9.80 -31.58 -11.57
N THR A 71 10.70 -30.97 -12.33
CA THR A 71 11.09 -31.45 -13.67
C THR A 71 11.89 -32.74 -13.56
N ASP A 72 12.91 -32.74 -12.69
CA ASP A 72 13.71 -33.92 -12.37
C ASP A 72 14.31 -33.77 -10.96
N ASN A 73 13.82 -34.56 -10.00
CA ASN A 73 14.27 -34.54 -8.60
C ASN A 73 15.47 -35.46 -8.35
N VAL A 74 15.96 -36.17 -9.38
CA VAL A 74 17.15 -37.04 -9.31
C VAL A 74 18.35 -36.28 -9.90
N PHE A 75 18.19 -35.72 -11.10
CA PHE A 75 19.24 -34.99 -11.81
C PHE A 75 18.91 -33.50 -11.95
N THR A 76 18.45 -32.86 -10.87
CA THR A 76 18.07 -31.43 -10.86
C THR A 76 19.17 -30.50 -11.39
N GLY A 77 20.44 -30.87 -11.19
CA GLY A 77 21.59 -30.14 -11.72
C GLY A 77 21.62 -30.04 -13.25
N ASN A 78 21.04 -31.01 -13.96
CA ASN A 78 20.95 -31.03 -15.43
C ASN A 78 19.83 -30.15 -15.96
N ILE A 79 18.86 -29.76 -15.11
CA ILE A 79 17.77 -28.87 -15.51
C ILE A 79 18.28 -27.43 -15.56
N PRO A 80 18.10 -26.70 -16.68
CA PRO A 80 18.56 -25.31 -16.81
C PRO A 80 18.04 -24.40 -15.68
N ASP A 81 18.91 -23.51 -15.20
CA ASP A 81 18.52 -22.47 -14.25
C ASP A 81 17.99 -21.23 -14.99
N ILE A 82 16.67 -21.08 -14.98
CA ILE A 82 15.95 -19.97 -15.61
C ILE A 82 15.68 -18.81 -14.64
N SER A 83 16.34 -18.76 -13.48
CA SER A 83 16.04 -17.80 -12.42
C SER A 83 16.19 -16.34 -12.85
N ASN A 84 17.17 -16.02 -13.70
CA ASN A 84 17.36 -14.65 -14.21
C ASN A 84 16.19 -14.23 -15.10
N GLN A 85 15.82 -15.08 -16.06
CA GLN A 85 14.71 -14.88 -16.99
C GLN A 85 13.39 -14.80 -16.23
N PHE A 86 13.21 -15.65 -15.23
CA PHE A 86 12.00 -15.68 -14.43
C PHE A 86 11.86 -14.43 -13.56
N ARG A 87 12.93 -13.95 -12.90
CA ARG A 87 12.89 -12.71 -12.10
C ARG A 87 12.41 -11.50 -12.91
N PHE A 88 12.84 -11.40 -14.17
CA PHE A 88 12.40 -10.34 -15.08
C PHE A 88 10.87 -10.39 -15.29
N VAL A 89 10.35 -11.54 -15.69
CA VAL A 89 8.91 -11.70 -15.97
C VAL A 89 8.07 -11.63 -14.68
N ALA A 90 8.56 -12.22 -13.60
CA ALA A 90 7.93 -12.23 -12.28
C ALA A 90 7.73 -10.83 -11.71
N ARG A 91 8.60 -9.87 -12.07
CA ARG A 91 8.47 -8.46 -11.66
C ARG A 91 7.47 -7.69 -12.52
N ILE A 92 7.40 -7.96 -13.82
CA ILE A 92 6.49 -7.26 -14.75
C ILE A 92 5.05 -7.76 -14.57
N TRP A 93 4.88 -9.05 -14.32
CA TRP A 93 3.55 -9.68 -14.28
C TRP A 93 2.56 -9.04 -13.30
N PRO A 94 2.93 -8.71 -12.04
CA PRO A 94 2.02 -8.01 -11.12
C PRO A 94 1.54 -6.66 -11.63
N LEU A 95 2.36 -5.91 -12.37
CA LEU A 95 1.95 -4.64 -12.98
C LEU A 95 0.85 -4.88 -14.01
N PHE A 96 1.03 -5.84 -14.92
CA PHE A 96 0.01 -6.16 -15.92
C PHE A 96 -1.31 -6.61 -15.29
N VAL A 97 -1.24 -7.37 -14.20
CA VAL A 97 -2.43 -7.75 -13.43
C VAL A 97 -3.11 -6.52 -12.83
N ALA A 98 -2.35 -5.58 -12.27
CA ALA A 98 -2.88 -4.34 -11.71
C ALA A 98 -3.51 -3.43 -12.77
N GLU A 99 -2.86 -3.23 -13.92
CA GLU A 99 -3.37 -2.42 -15.04
C GLU A 99 -4.61 -3.05 -15.70
N LYS A 100 -4.62 -4.39 -15.83
CA LYS A 100 -5.82 -5.10 -16.29
C LYS A 100 -6.98 -4.90 -15.32
N ARG A 101 -6.73 -5.00 -14.01
CA ARG A 101 -7.75 -4.83 -12.97
C ARG A 101 -8.28 -3.39 -12.89
N SER A 102 -7.43 -2.39 -13.08
CA SER A 102 -7.85 -0.98 -13.09
C SER A 102 -8.65 -0.60 -14.33
N GLY A 103 -8.74 -1.47 -15.33
CA GLY A 103 -9.42 -1.20 -16.59
C GLY A 103 -8.70 -0.16 -17.46
N TYR A 104 -7.40 0.08 -17.21
CA TYR A 104 -6.59 1.10 -17.89
C TYR A 104 -6.64 0.98 -19.43
N PHE A 105 -6.67 -0.25 -19.94
CA PHE A 105 -6.68 -0.52 -21.38
C PHE A 105 -8.09 -0.49 -22.03
N HIS A 106 -9.15 -0.15 -21.28
CA HIS A 106 -10.53 -0.06 -21.77
C HIS A 106 -10.97 1.40 -22.03
N GLY A 107 -10.21 2.15 -22.85
CA GLY A 107 -10.52 3.56 -23.18
C GLY A 107 -10.25 4.52 -22.03
N ASN A 108 -11.15 5.47 -21.75
CA ASN A 108 -11.06 6.28 -20.54
C ASN A 108 -11.26 5.44 -19.24
N GLY A 109 -11.60 4.15 -19.35
CA GLY A 109 -11.56 3.20 -18.24
C GLY A 109 -12.30 3.67 -16.98
N MET A 110 -11.70 3.44 -15.80
CA MET A 110 -12.22 3.89 -14.50
C MET A 110 -12.29 5.41 -14.33
N LYS A 111 -11.68 6.21 -15.21
CA LYS A 111 -11.73 7.67 -15.13
C LYS A 111 -13.13 8.20 -15.39
N ASP A 112 -13.88 7.59 -16.32
CA ASP A 112 -15.26 8.01 -16.61
C ASP A 112 -16.20 7.60 -15.46
N CYS A 113 -15.97 6.43 -14.85
CA CYS A 113 -16.74 5.97 -13.69
C CYS A 113 -16.42 6.74 -12.40
N PHE A 114 -15.17 7.16 -12.23
CA PHE A 114 -14.67 7.79 -11.01
C PHE A 114 -13.82 9.03 -11.35
N PRO A 115 -14.45 10.13 -11.83
CA PRO A 115 -13.75 11.28 -12.38
C PRO A 115 -12.91 12.06 -11.36
N PHE A 116 -13.14 11.85 -10.06
CA PHE A 116 -12.39 12.50 -8.99
C PHE A 116 -11.16 11.70 -8.55
N ARG A 117 -11.04 10.41 -8.90
CA ARG A 117 -9.86 9.62 -8.53
C ARG A 117 -8.64 10.08 -9.33
N PRO A 118 -7.41 9.91 -8.79
CA PRO A 118 -6.20 10.17 -9.56
C PRO A 118 -6.20 9.40 -10.87
N VAL A 119 -5.67 10.06 -11.91
CA VAL A 119 -5.44 9.42 -13.20
C VAL A 119 -4.44 8.28 -12.99
N ASP A 120 -4.73 7.14 -13.63
CA ASP A 120 -3.90 5.94 -13.60
C ASP A 120 -3.70 5.31 -12.21
N ASP A 121 -4.62 5.54 -11.26
CA ASP A 121 -4.58 4.92 -9.93
C ASP A 121 -4.77 3.39 -10.01
N LEU A 122 -3.71 2.65 -9.67
CA LEU A 122 -3.67 1.18 -9.65
C LEU A 122 -4.00 0.59 -8.27
N ARG A 123 -4.34 1.43 -7.28
CA ARG A 123 -4.67 0.99 -5.92
C ARG A 123 -6.01 0.27 -5.88
N ASN A 124 -6.04 -0.86 -5.17
CA ASN A 124 -7.28 -1.36 -4.57
C ASN A 124 -7.60 -0.52 -3.34
N SER A 125 -8.78 0.07 -3.31
CA SER A 125 -9.21 0.93 -2.20
C SER A 125 -10.31 0.28 -1.37
N CYS A 126 -10.55 0.89 -0.20
CA CYS A 126 -11.57 0.41 0.70
C CYS A 126 -12.95 0.64 0.09
N VAL A 127 -13.75 -0.42 0.01
CA VAL A 127 -15.14 -0.36 -0.49
C VAL A 127 -16.12 0.19 0.55
N VAL A 128 -15.68 0.33 1.80
CA VAL A 128 -16.50 0.75 2.96
C VAL A 128 -16.25 2.20 3.34
N CYS A 129 -15.02 2.71 3.14
CA CYS A 129 -14.74 4.11 3.44
C CYS A 129 -15.62 5.04 2.60
N PRO A 130 -16.07 6.18 3.17
CA PRO A 130 -16.89 7.14 2.43
C PRO A 130 -16.21 7.62 1.15
N GLU A 131 -16.91 7.45 0.03
CA GLU A 131 -16.51 7.90 -1.30
C GLU A 131 -17.71 8.52 -2.06
N ASP A 132 -17.58 9.80 -2.38
CA ASP A 132 -18.64 10.59 -3.05
C ASP A 132 -18.99 9.99 -4.40
N GLY A 133 -20.30 9.85 -4.66
CA GLY A 133 -20.82 9.24 -5.89
C GLY A 133 -20.66 7.73 -5.99
N VAL A 134 -20.19 7.05 -4.94
CA VAL A 134 -20.00 5.58 -4.93
C VAL A 134 -20.86 4.91 -3.87
N ASN A 135 -20.59 5.18 -2.59
CA ASN A 135 -21.24 4.51 -1.47
C ASN A 135 -21.82 5.50 -0.44
N MET A 136 -22.04 6.76 -0.87
CA MET A 136 -22.62 7.82 -0.04
C MET A 136 -23.98 8.23 -0.59
N GLU A 137 -24.91 8.57 0.30
CA GLU A 137 -26.27 8.96 -0.06
C GLU A 137 -26.31 10.31 -0.80
N PRO A 138 -27.24 10.53 -1.74
CA PRO A 138 -27.42 11.85 -2.35
C PRO A 138 -27.71 12.93 -1.30
N GLY A 139 -26.92 14.02 -1.32
CA GLY A 139 -27.05 15.09 -0.34
C GLY A 139 -26.42 14.80 1.02
N TRP A 140 -25.56 13.77 1.13
CA TRP A 140 -24.82 13.41 2.34
C TRP A 140 -24.08 14.60 2.98
N GLU A 141 -23.70 15.60 2.18
CA GLU A 141 -23.01 16.81 2.64
C GLU A 141 -23.90 17.70 3.52
N ARG A 142 -25.23 17.51 3.46
CA ARG A 142 -26.28 18.29 4.13
C ARG A 142 -26.63 17.72 5.51
N THR A 143 -25.62 17.37 6.31
CA THR A 143 -25.86 17.00 7.71
C THR A 143 -26.43 18.22 8.46
N PRO A 144 -27.61 18.14 9.09
CA PRO A 144 -28.21 19.24 9.85
C PRO A 144 -27.22 19.79 10.88
N SER A 145 -27.18 21.12 11.07
CA SER A 145 -26.21 21.80 11.96
C SER A 145 -26.18 21.27 13.39
N HIS A 146 -27.30 20.75 13.91
CA HIS A 146 -27.40 20.15 15.23
C HIS A 146 -26.94 18.68 15.30
N LEU A 147 -26.81 18.01 14.15
CA LEU A 147 -26.26 16.66 13.99
C LEU A 147 -24.82 16.69 13.47
N ARG A 148 -24.15 17.84 13.48
CA ARG A 148 -22.73 17.97 13.16
C ARG A 148 -22.06 18.81 14.23
N LEU A 149 -20.83 18.46 14.60
CA LEU A 149 -19.98 19.47 15.24
C LEU A 149 -19.75 20.58 14.19
N PRO A 150 -19.45 21.83 14.57
CA PRO A 150 -19.11 22.86 13.60
C PRO A 150 -18.07 22.31 12.61
N PHE A 151 -18.44 22.25 11.32
CA PHE A 151 -17.62 21.73 10.22
C PHE A 151 -17.30 20.21 10.22
N LYS A 152 -17.97 19.36 11.02
CA LYS A 152 -17.68 17.90 11.08
C LYS A 152 -18.88 17.01 10.83
N ARG A 153 -18.86 16.30 9.69
CA ARG A 153 -19.93 15.43 9.21
C ARG A 153 -19.84 14.02 9.81
N HIS A 154 -19.95 13.88 11.12
CA HIS A 154 -19.57 12.65 11.84
C HIS A 154 -20.25 11.34 11.37
N LEU A 155 -21.47 11.41 10.80
CA LEU A 155 -22.15 10.26 10.19
C LEU A 155 -21.36 9.68 9.01
N ASN A 156 -20.64 10.54 8.30
CA ASN A 156 -19.70 10.20 7.24
C ASN A 156 -18.30 10.51 7.76
N SER A 157 -17.67 9.53 8.42
CA SER A 157 -16.33 9.70 8.97
C SER A 157 -15.33 8.76 8.32
N ARG A 158 -14.14 9.28 8.08
CA ARG A 158 -12.93 8.52 7.77
C ARG A 158 -12.12 8.42 9.04
N ARG A 159 -11.74 7.20 9.41
CA ARG A 159 -10.88 6.96 10.57
C ARG A 159 -9.62 6.31 10.06
N TRP A 160 -8.50 7.00 10.22
CA TRP A 160 -7.19 6.59 9.74
C TRP A 160 -6.26 6.32 10.90
N THR A 161 -5.41 5.32 10.72
CA THR A 161 -4.36 4.93 11.65
C THR A 161 -3.03 5.05 10.91
N VAL A 162 -2.06 5.69 11.54
CA VAL A 162 -0.72 5.91 10.98
C VAL A 162 0.30 5.26 11.89
N ASP A 163 1.22 4.49 11.32
CA ASP A 163 2.30 3.86 12.08
C ASP A 163 3.52 3.52 11.19
N GLY A 164 4.70 3.47 11.80
CA GLY A 164 5.97 3.14 11.17
C GLY A 164 6.44 1.72 11.45
N ASN A 165 6.55 0.92 10.39
CA ASN A 165 7.14 -0.42 10.45
C ASN A 165 8.63 -0.39 10.11
N ASN A 166 9.48 -0.91 10.99
CA ASN A 166 10.95 -0.97 10.83
C ASN A 166 11.49 -2.37 10.46
N LYS A 167 10.66 -3.23 9.86
CA LYS A 167 11.03 -4.61 9.45
C LYS A 167 11.15 -4.78 7.94
N THR A 168 10.67 -3.84 7.16
CA THR A 168 10.71 -3.84 5.67
C THR A 168 11.82 -2.94 5.13
N GLY A 169 13.00 -2.97 5.77
CA GLY A 169 14.15 -2.15 5.40
C GLY A 169 14.81 -2.54 4.07
N ASN A 170 15.88 -1.84 3.71
CA ASN A 170 16.69 -2.10 2.52
C ASN A 170 18.17 -1.75 2.76
N TYR A 171 19.09 -2.64 2.38
CA TYR A 171 20.51 -2.38 2.53
C TYR A 171 21.04 -1.30 1.57
N ALA A 172 21.96 -0.48 2.08
CA ALA A 172 22.82 0.36 1.26
C ALA A 172 23.93 -0.51 0.67
N LYS A 173 23.76 -0.92 -0.59
CA LYS A 173 24.69 -1.77 -1.34
C LYS A 173 24.85 -1.26 -2.76
N ASN A 174 25.74 -1.89 -3.53
CA ASN A 174 25.84 -1.66 -4.97
C ASN A 174 24.50 -2.05 -5.61
N ASN A 175 23.77 -1.05 -6.07
CA ASN A 175 22.48 -1.20 -6.71
C ASN A 175 22.60 -0.72 -8.16
N ASP A 176 21.71 -1.23 -9.00
CA ASP A 176 21.47 -0.66 -10.32
C ASP A 176 20.81 0.71 -10.15
N LEU A 177 21.44 1.76 -10.70
CA LEU A 177 20.96 3.14 -10.58
C LEU A 177 19.72 3.39 -11.45
N ASP A 178 19.53 2.57 -12.48
CA ASP A 178 18.39 2.65 -13.38
C ASP A 178 17.18 1.83 -12.86
N ASP A 179 17.36 1.11 -11.73
CA ASP A 179 16.29 0.34 -11.10
C ASP A 179 15.26 1.22 -10.39
N THR A 180 14.21 1.55 -11.12
CA THR A 180 13.04 2.32 -10.65
C THR A 180 11.80 1.44 -10.56
N SER A 181 10.83 1.84 -9.74
CA SER A 181 9.55 1.13 -9.62
C SER A 181 8.77 1.17 -10.94
N LEU A 182 8.29 0.01 -11.38
CA LEU A 182 7.43 -0.12 -12.55
C LEU A 182 6.02 0.47 -12.32
N PHE A 183 5.60 0.60 -11.06
CA PHE A 183 4.37 1.30 -10.70
C PHE A 183 4.54 2.82 -10.75
N SER A 184 5.76 3.34 -10.61
CA SER A 184 6.11 4.76 -10.81
C SER A 184 5.17 5.75 -10.12
N GLY A 185 4.80 5.48 -8.86
CA GLY A 185 3.91 6.35 -8.08
C GLY A 185 2.41 6.19 -8.33
N ARG A 186 2.00 5.30 -9.24
CA ARG A 186 0.60 5.04 -9.59
C ARG A 186 -0.15 4.16 -8.58
N ALA A 187 0.48 3.81 -7.46
CA ALA A 187 -0.08 2.93 -6.44
C ALA A 187 0.23 3.46 -5.03
N TYR A 188 0.28 2.59 -4.02
CA TYR A 188 0.33 2.98 -2.59
C TYR A 188 1.54 3.84 -2.18
N MET A 189 2.63 3.77 -2.94
CA MET A 189 3.87 4.50 -2.67
C MET A 189 4.07 5.63 -3.70
N PRO A 190 4.74 6.73 -3.32
CA PRO A 190 5.02 7.84 -4.25
C PRO A 190 5.99 7.43 -5.35
N SER A 191 6.06 8.23 -6.42
CA SER A 191 7.18 8.11 -7.36
C SER A 191 8.48 8.58 -6.70
N GLU A 192 9.59 7.97 -7.10
CA GLU A 192 10.93 8.31 -6.63
C GLU A 192 11.21 9.80 -6.84
N GLN A 193 10.89 10.32 -8.03
CA GLN A 193 11.07 11.74 -8.36
C GLN A 193 10.28 12.68 -7.44
N SER A 194 8.99 12.39 -7.20
CA SER A 194 8.15 13.23 -6.34
C SER A 194 8.64 13.22 -4.89
N PHE A 195 9.07 12.06 -4.42
CA PHE A 195 9.53 11.88 -3.05
C PHE A 195 10.91 12.49 -2.82
N GLU A 196 11.85 12.34 -3.76
CA GLU A 196 13.16 12.99 -3.72
C GLU A 196 13.03 14.51 -3.73
N HIS A 197 12.17 15.06 -4.60
CA HIS A 197 11.88 16.49 -4.63
C HIS A 197 11.32 16.97 -3.29
N TYR A 198 10.39 16.23 -2.70
CA TYR A 198 9.84 16.55 -1.38
C TYR A 198 10.93 16.52 -0.30
N GLN A 199 11.80 15.51 -0.31
CA GLN A 199 12.88 15.35 0.67
C GLN A 199 13.92 16.48 0.61
N GLN A 200 14.19 17.01 -0.59
CA GLN A 200 15.09 18.15 -0.79
C GLN A 200 14.45 19.48 -0.38
N THR A 201 13.13 19.62 -0.59
CA THR A 201 12.42 20.89 -0.37
C THR A 201 11.96 21.07 1.08
N VAL A 202 11.58 19.97 1.74
CA VAL A 202 11.05 20.00 3.10
C VAL A 202 12.17 19.62 4.07
N PRO A 203 12.48 20.49 5.06
CA PRO A 203 13.39 20.14 6.13
C PRO A 203 12.97 18.79 6.70
N GLN A 204 13.92 17.87 6.83
CA GLN A 204 13.67 16.56 7.40
C GLN A 204 13.49 16.70 8.91
N LEU A 205 12.36 17.30 9.29
CA LEU A 205 12.03 17.66 10.65
C LEU A 205 12.16 16.41 11.51
N GLN A 206 13.04 16.50 12.51
CA GLN A 206 13.11 15.46 13.52
C GLN A 206 11.75 15.36 14.21
N LYS A 207 11.52 14.23 14.88
CA LYS A 207 10.39 14.13 15.82
C LYS A 207 10.50 15.34 16.75
N GLU A 208 9.49 16.22 16.73
CA GLU A 208 9.44 17.35 17.66
C GLU A 208 9.64 16.81 19.08
N LYS A 209 10.31 17.58 19.95
CA LYS A 209 10.57 17.15 21.34
C LYS A 209 9.22 16.92 22.02
N THR A 210 8.77 15.68 21.99
CA THR A 210 7.56 15.25 22.68
C THR A 210 7.80 15.48 24.16
N THR A 211 6.85 16.06 24.87
CA THR A 211 6.91 16.18 26.33
C THR A 211 6.76 14.82 27.01
N CYS A 212 6.27 13.79 26.30
CA CYS A 212 6.07 12.43 26.79
C CYS A 212 7.40 11.65 26.92
N SER A 213 7.71 11.22 28.15
CA SER A 213 8.94 10.51 28.51
C SER A 213 9.09 9.15 27.83
N HIS A 214 8.04 8.35 27.75
CA HIS A 214 8.08 7.04 27.07
C HIS A 214 8.38 7.16 25.57
N LEU A 215 7.75 8.11 24.89
CA LEU A 215 8.03 8.39 23.49
C LEU A 215 9.46 8.90 23.28
N LYS A 216 10.04 9.67 24.21
CA LYS A 216 11.46 10.07 24.11
C LYS A 216 12.38 8.85 24.11
N VAL A 217 12.10 7.82 24.92
CA VAL A 217 12.88 6.58 24.98
C VAL A 217 12.68 5.74 23.70
N ALA A 218 11.45 5.57 23.25
CA ALA A 218 11.14 4.83 22.01
C ALA A 218 11.75 5.52 20.77
N ASN A 219 11.73 6.86 20.74
CA ASN A 219 12.33 7.67 19.68
C ASN A 219 13.86 7.74 19.75
N GLY A 220 14.45 7.43 20.91
CA GLY A 220 15.89 7.30 21.12
C GLY A 220 16.47 5.94 20.70
N ALA A 221 15.66 5.05 20.12
CA ALA A 221 16.12 3.75 19.66
C ALA A 221 17.28 3.88 18.65
N ASN A 222 18.41 3.30 19.03
CA ASN A 222 19.74 3.36 18.40
C ASN A 222 19.73 3.41 16.87
N SER A 223 20.22 4.53 16.30
CA SER A 223 20.57 4.65 14.88
C SER A 223 21.55 3.56 14.41
N ALA A 224 22.32 2.98 15.34
CA ALA A 224 23.16 1.80 15.11
C ALA A 224 22.40 0.57 14.57
N LYS A 225 21.09 0.45 14.87
CA LYS A 225 20.23 -0.65 14.37
C LYS A 225 20.08 -0.64 12.85
N TYR A 226 20.15 0.54 12.24
CA TYR A 226 19.98 0.74 10.80
C TYR A 226 21.33 0.92 10.07
N LYS A 227 22.42 0.47 10.69
CA LYS A 227 23.75 0.54 10.07
C LYS A 227 23.73 -0.20 8.73
N ASN A 228 24.28 0.44 7.71
CA ASN A 228 24.32 -0.04 6.32
C ASN A 228 22.93 -0.22 5.68
N GLN A 229 21.89 0.43 6.18
CA GLN A 229 20.57 0.48 5.52
C GLN A 229 20.34 1.84 4.88
N ARG A 230 19.80 1.84 3.65
CA ARG A 230 19.29 3.04 2.98
C ARG A 230 17.90 3.38 3.52
N ILE A 231 17.08 2.34 3.74
CA ILE A 231 15.71 2.43 4.22
C ILE A 231 15.59 1.60 5.50
N SER A 232 15.12 2.19 6.58
CA SER A 232 14.86 1.51 7.84
C SER A 232 13.51 0.78 7.85
N GLY A 233 12.58 1.19 6.99
CA GLY A 233 11.25 0.59 6.87
C GLY A 233 10.23 1.49 6.16
N ASN A 234 8.96 1.36 6.50
CA ASN A 234 7.83 2.06 5.86
C ASN A 234 6.87 2.65 6.88
N LEU A 235 6.37 3.85 6.63
CA LEU A 235 5.23 4.44 7.35
C LEU A 235 3.96 4.24 6.52
N HIS A 236 2.92 3.66 7.13
CA HIS A 236 1.64 3.44 6.46
C HIS A 236 0.57 4.39 6.99
N VAL A 237 -0.34 4.76 6.11
CA VAL A 237 -1.68 5.24 6.47
C VAL A 237 -2.67 4.15 6.09
N GLN A 238 -3.49 3.73 7.04
CA GLN A 238 -4.55 2.75 6.81
C GLN A 238 -5.89 3.30 7.32
N CYS A 239 -6.99 2.85 6.74
CA CYS A 239 -8.29 3.07 7.39
C CYS A 239 -8.51 2.06 8.53
N ASP A 240 -9.45 2.37 9.41
CA ASP A 240 -9.96 1.51 10.48
C ASP A 240 -10.50 0.15 9.99
N HIS A 241 -10.88 0.03 8.72
CA HIS A 241 -11.22 -1.25 8.11
C HIS A 241 -10.00 -2.13 7.80
N GLY A 242 -8.77 -1.64 8.04
CA GLY A 242 -7.51 -2.35 7.80
C GLY A 242 -7.13 -2.40 6.33
N VAL A 243 -7.48 -1.37 5.56
CA VAL A 243 -7.09 -1.22 4.15
C VAL A 243 -5.98 -0.17 4.05
N VAL A 244 -4.88 -0.51 3.38
CA VAL A 244 -3.73 0.38 3.15
C VAL A 244 -4.12 1.49 2.20
N LEU A 245 -3.94 2.75 2.60
CA LEU A 245 -4.24 3.92 1.80
C LEU A 245 -2.98 4.47 1.14
N SER A 246 -1.88 4.54 1.89
CA SER A 246 -0.58 4.97 1.40
C SER A 246 0.55 4.36 2.24
N SER A 247 1.76 4.32 1.65
CA SER A 247 2.99 3.90 2.30
C SER A 247 4.15 4.76 1.82
N VAL A 248 5.05 5.16 2.73
CA VAL A 248 6.23 5.96 2.40
C VAL A 248 7.46 5.35 3.05
N ASP A 249 8.56 5.30 2.31
CA ASP A 249 9.83 4.81 2.84
C ASP A 249 10.40 5.72 3.93
N MET A 250 10.92 5.11 4.99
CA MET A 250 11.58 5.76 6.10
C MET A 250 13.09 5.53 6.00
N ALA A 251 13.89 6.60 5.91
CA ALA A 251 15.35 6.47 5.88
C ALA A 251 15.95 6.18 7.27
N LEU A 252 15.47 6.89 8.29
CA LEU A 252 15.98 6.80 9.67
C LEU A 252 14.80 6.87 10.64
N GLY A 253 13.89 5.90 10.51
CA GLY A 253 12.64 5.84 11.25
C GLY A 253 11.66 6.95 10.89
N GLU A 254 10.62 7.07 11.69
CA GLU A 254 9.53 8.01 11.47
C GLU A 254 9.98 9.45 11.68
N ARG A 255 9.62 10.31 10.74
CA ARG A 255 9.80 11.77 10.82
C ARG A 255 8.49 12.44 10.50
N LEU A 256 8.23 13.61 11.06
CA LEU A 256 6.97 14.33 10.83
C LEU A 256 6.80 14.71 9.34
N ALA A 257 7.90 15.00 8.63
CA ALA A 257 7.86 15.21 7.19
C ALA A 257 7.34 13.98 6.43
N ILE A 258 7.72 12.75 6.86
CA ILE A 258 7.27 11.51 6.23
C ILE A 258 5.81 11.21 6.59
N TYR A 259 5.43 11.45 7.85
CA TYR A 259 4.05 11.36 8.33
C TYR A 259 3.10 12.25 7.53
N ASP A 260 3.45 13.54 7.38
CA ASP A 260 2.62 14.51 6.65
C ASP A 260 2.52 14.12 5.16
N TYR A 261 3.62 13.66 4.54
CA TYR A 261 3.63 13.22 3.15
C TYR A 261 2.78 11.97 2.90
N ALA A 262 2.84 10.98 3.81
CA ALA A 262 2.02 9.78 3.70
C ALA A 262 0.53 10.10 3.82
N LEU A 263 0.15 11.00 4.73
CA LEU A 263 -1.22 11.49 4.84
C LEU A 263 -1.65 12.24 3.57
N ASN A 264 -0.78 13.07 3.00
CA ASN A 264 -1.07 13.76 1.73
C ASN A 264 -1.36 12.77 0.60
N LEU A 265 -0.55 11.71 0.46
CA LEU A 265 -0.80 10.65 -0.52
C LEU A 265 -2.14 9.92 -0.29
N ALA A 266 -2.52 9.70 0.97
CA ALA A 266 -3.81 9.07 1.29
C ALA A 266 -5.01 9.98 0.95
N ILE A 267 -4.87 11.29 1.16
CA ILE A 267 -5.87 12.30 0.77
C ILE A 267 -5.99 12.35 -0.76
N GLU A 268 -4.86 12.43 -1.46
CA GLU A 268 -4.82 12.46 -2.92
C GLU A 268 -5.39 11.20 -3.56
N ALA A 269 -5.21 10.04 -2.92
CA ALA A 269 -5.78 8.78 -3.39
C ALA A 269 -7.31 8.80 -3.46
N ARG A 270 -7.99 9.50 -2.54
CA ARG A 270 -9.45 9.55 -2.46
C ARG A 270 -9.95 10.95 -2.12
N PRO A 271 -9.87 11.88 -3.07
CA PRO A 271 -10.23 13.26 -2.83
C PRO A 271 -11.76 13.42 -2.74
N PHE A 272 -12.16 14.50 -2.09
CA PHE A 272 -13.52 15.03 -2.15
C PHE A 272 -13.49 16.41 -2.78
N ARG A 273 -14.67 16.92 -3.13
CA ARG A 273 -14.81 18.33 -3.48
C ARG A 273 -14.45 19.18 -2.27
N SER A 274 -13.68 20.24 -2.52
CA SER A 274 -13.24 21.14 -1.45
C SER A 274 -14.45 21.71 -0.69
N GLY A 275 -14.43 21.59 0.63
CA GLY A 275 -15.49 22.04 1.54
C GLY A 275 -16.59 21.02 1.79
N THR A 276 -16.63 19.90 1.05
CA THR A 276 -17.62 18.84 1.27
C THR A 276 -17.06 17.67 2.06
N GLU A 277 -15.80 17.69 2.49
CA GLU A 277 -15.11 16.53 3.08
C GLU A 277 -15.86 15.90 4.27
N PRO A 278 -15.83 14.56 4.41
CA PRO A 278 -16.29 13.88 5.62
C PRO A 278 -15.41 14.28 6.80
N ASP A 279 -15.90 13.98 8.01
CA ASP A 279 -15.06 14.10 9.19
C ASP A 279 -13.85 13.14 9.09
N LEU A 280 -12.68 13.61 9.53
CA LEU A 280 -11.44 12.82 9.48
C LEU A 280 -10.86 12.68 10.88
N VAL A 281 -10.72 11.45 11.34
CA VAL A 281 -10.04 11.10 12.60
C VAL A 281 -8.73 10.41 12.27
N ILE A 282 -7.62 10.89 12.80
CA ILE A 282 -6.29 10.35 12.56
C ILE A 282 -5.70 9.90 13.90
N SER A 283 -5.38 8.62 13.97
CA SER A 283 -4.69 8.00 15.09
C SER A 283 -3.20 7.84 14.79
N TYR A 284 -2.35 8.28 15.72
CA TYR A 284 -0.90 8.11 15.63
C TYR A 284 -0.28 8.14 17.04
N ASP A 285 0.70 7.28 17.28
CA ASP A 285 1.39 7.16 18.57
C ASP A 285 1.95 8.49 19.05
N ASN A 286 2.65 9.22 18.19
CA ASN A 286 3.22 10.51 18.56
C ASN A 286 2.31 11.69 18.16
N THR A 287 0.99 11.53 18.25
CA THR A 287 0.03 12.61 17.97
C THR A 287 0.30 13.86 18.79
N CYS A 288 0.63 13.74 20.07
CA CYS A 288 0.93 14.91 20.91
C CYS A 288 2.12 15.74 20.40
N GLY A 289 3.09 15.11 19.74
CA GLY A 289 4.20 15.81 19.07
C GLY A 289 3.84 16.27 17.66
N ALA A 290 3.08 15.47 16.91
CA ALA A 290 2.70 15.81 15.55
C ALA A 290 1.74 17.00 15.49
N ALA A 291 0.73 17.05 16.38
CA ALA A 291 -0.37 18.00 16.36
C ALA A 291 0.05 19.44 16.70
N ALA A 292 1.13 19.63 17.47
CA ALA A 292 1.56 20.95 17.93
C ALA A 292 1.79 21.96 16.79
N ASN A 293 2.38 21.50 15.68
CA ASN A 293 2.67 22.34 14.52
C ASN A 293 2.04 21.81 13.22
N VAL A 294 1.09 20.87 13.29
CA VAL A 294 0.53 20.22 12.09
C VAL A 294 -0.08 21.23 11.12
N HIS A 295 -0.88 22.18 11.62
CA HIS A 295 -1.48 23.21 10.78
C HIS A 295 -0.42 24.05 10.05
N SER A 296 0.56 24.59 10.79
CA SER A 296 1.65 25.38 10.20
C SER A 296 2.45 24.61 9.15
N ARG A 297 2.73 23.32 9.39
CA ARG A 297 3.43 22.47 8.42
C ARG A 297 2.59 22.26 7.16
N TRP A 298 1.30 21.96 7.31
CA TRP A 298 0.41 21.70 6.19
C TRP A 298 0.10 22.95 5.37
N HIS A 299 -0.15 24.09 5.99
CA HIS A 299 -0.30 25.36 5.28
C HIS A 299 0.95 25.75 4.47
N LYS A 300 2.14 25.34 4.94
CA LYS A 300 3.40 25.62 4.25
C LYS A 300 3.70 24.64 3.12
N TYR A 301 3.56 23.33 3.36
CA TYR A 301 4.07 22.29 2.45
C TYR A 301 2.96 21.57 1.66
N PHE A 302 1.71 21.61 2.13
CA PHE A 302 0.55 20.99 1.48
C PHE A 302 -0.67 21.94 1.46
N PRO A 303 -0.53 23.18 0.97
CA PRO A 303 -1.59 24.20 1.06
C PRO A 303 -2.90 23.80 0.36
N LYS A 304 -2.83 22.90 -0.64
CA LYS A 304 -4.02 22.37 -1.34
C LYS A 304 -4.93 21.54 -0.41
N HIS A 305 -4.37 20.90 0.61
CA HIS A 305 -5.08 19.97 1.50
C HIS A 305 -5.05 20.41 2.97
N SER A 306 -4.52 21.60 3.28
CA SER A 306 -4.40 22.09 4.65
C SER A 306 -5.77 22.24 5.32
N HIS A 307 -6.81 22.63 4.56
CA HIS A 307 -8.19 22.75 5.06
C HIS A 307 -8.77 21.42 5.57
N ILE A 308 -8.30 20.28 5.07
CA ILE A 308 -8.72 18.96 5.54
C ILE A 308 -8.14 18.70 6.93
N ILE A 309 -6.87 19.03 7.11
CA ILE A 309 -6.14 18.89 8.37
C ILE A 309 -6.60 19.90 9.42
N ASP A 310 -6.96 21.11 9.01
CA ASP A 310 -7.58 22.11 9.89
C ASP A 310 -8.86 21.60 10.56
N ASN A 311 -9.61 20.74 9.85
CA ASN A 311 -10.85 20.14 10.35
C ASN A 311 -10.65 18.74 10.95
N ALA A 312 -9.48 18.13 10.79
CA ALA A 312 -9.19 16.79 11.27
C ALA A 312 -9.16 16.70 12.79
N ARG A 313 -9.37 15.49 13.30
CA ARG A 313 -9.33 15.15 14.72
C ARG A 313 -8.17 14.20 14.96
N PHE A 314 -7.30 14.56 15.87
CA PHE A 314 -6.14 13.72 16.19
C PHE A 314 -6.39 12.93 17.46
N THR A 315 -6.00 11.66 17.44
CA THR A 315 -6.09 10.73 18.56
C THR A 315 -4.79 9.96 18.75
N ILE A 316 -4.54 9.50 19.97
CA ILE A 316 -3.52 8.49 20.24
C ILE A 316 -4.24 7.14 20.32
N PRO A 317 -3.67 6.06 19.77
CA PRO A 317 -4.27 4.73 19.89
C PRO A 317 -4.51 4.33 21.36
N ALA A 318 -5.55 3.52 21.57
CA ALA A 318 -6.10 3.26 22.90
C ALA A 318 -5.13 2.53 23.84
N CYS A 319 -4.27 1.65 23.30
CA CYS A 319 -3.26 0.95 24.09
C CYS A 319 -2.09 1.88 24.42
N HIS A 320 -1.75 2.78 23.49
CA HIS A 320 -0.60 3.65 23.61
C HIS A 320 -0.84 4.89 24.48
N VAL A 321 -2.06 5.45 24.50
CA VAL A 321 -2.36 6.72 25.20
C VAL A 321 -2.02 6.70 26.69
N ARG A 322 -2.08 5.53 27.34
CA ARG A 322 -1.73 5.37 28.76
C ARG A 322 -0.23 5.55 29.04
N ASN A 323 0.62 5.42 28.02
CA ASN A 323 2.07 5.61 28.13
C ASN A 323 2.49 7.08 27.94
N HIS A 324 1.53 7.98 27.72
CA HIS A 324 1.80 9.41 27.57
C HIS A 324 1.74 10.16 28.90
N VAL A 325 2.17 11.42 28.91
CA VAL A 325 2.05 12.26 30.11
C VAL A 325 0.60 12.58 30.41
N GLU A 326 0.34 12.90 31.67
CA GLU A 326 -0.95 13.42 32.15
C GLU A 326 -1.45 14.56 31.25
N GLY A 327 -2.72 14.51 30.85
CA GLY A 327 -3.31 15.45 29.89
C GLY A 327 -3.47 14.89 28.49
N CYS A 328 -2.59 13.97 28.05
CA CYS A 328 -2.70 13.38 26.71
C CYS A 328 -3.93 12.48 26.56
N ASP A 329 -4.34 11.81 27.63
CA ASP A 329 -5.58 11.04 27.69
C ASP A 329 -6.80 11.94 27.43
N TYR A 330 -6.96 13.03 28.18
CA TYR A 330 -8.08 13.96 27.99
C TYR A 330 -8.07 14.62 26.61
N LEU A 331 -6.88 14.93 26.07
CA LEU A 331 -6.73 15.63 24.79
C LEU A 331 -6.82 14.71 23.57
N TYR A 332 -6.37 13.45 23.66
CA TYR A 332 -6.17 12.60 22.49
C TYR A 332 -6.75 11.19 22.61
N CYS A 333 -7.31 10.78 23.76
CA CYS A 333 -8.06 9.53 23.82
C CYS A 333 -9.36 9.65 23.01
N TYR A 334 -9.60 8.68 22.13
CA TYR A 334 -10.79 8.68 21.27
C TYR A 334 -12.11 8.68 22.08
N MET A 335 -12.10 8.12 23.30
CA MET A 335 -13.27 8.05 24.18
C MET A 335 -13.76 9.44 24.61
N TYR A 336 -12.86 10.42 24.70
CA TYR A 336 -13.20 11.81 25.03
C TYR A 336 -13.40 12.69 23.80
N LYS A 337 -13.36 12.11 22.59
CA LYS A 337 -13.65 12.81 21.33
C LYS A 337 -15.10 12.55 20.94
N PRO A 338 -15.99 13.56 20.96
CA PRO A 338 -17.39 13.36 20.59
C PRO A 338 -17.52 12.79 19.18
N ASN A 339 -18.42 11.83 18.97
CA ASN A 339 -18.74 11.29 17.64
C ASN A 339 -17.57 10.59 16.90
N THR A 340 -16.67 9.92 17.61
CA THR A 340 -15.63 9.02 17.02
C THR A 340 -16.12 7.57 16.87
N GLY A 341 -17.17 7.19 17.60
CA GLY A 341 -17.61 5.81 17.73
C GLY A 341 -16.58 4.92 18.44
N HIS A 342 -16.74 3.60 18.32
CA HIS A 342 -15.74 2.65 18.82
C HIS A 342 -14.55 2.61 17.85
N PHE A 343 -13.47 3.29 18.19
CA PHE A 343 -12.26 3.40 17.36
C PHE A 343 -11.01 3.26 18.22
N HIS A 344 -10.46 2.06 18.31
CA HIS A 344 -9.27 1.82 19.15
C HIS A 344 -7.97 2.41 18.54
N GLY A 345 -7.95 2.72 17.25
CA GLY A 345 -6.84 3.45 16.62
C GLY A 345 -5.56 2.65 16.33
N GLU A 346 -5.57 1.32 16.54
CA GLU A 346 -4.40 0.41 16.43
C GLU A 346 -4.37 -0.39 15.11
N THR A 347 -5.35 -0.21 14.21
CA THR A 347 -5.61 -1.15 13.12
C THR A 347 -4.40 -1.39 12.20
N VAL A 348 -3.58 -0.35 11.98
CA VAL A 348 -2.36 -0.44 11.17
C VAL A 348 -1.38 -1.52 11.67
N GLU A 349 -1.27 -1.71 12.99
CA GLU A 349 -0.36 -2.69 13.58
C GLU A 349 -0.73 -4.13 13.24
N ALA A 350 -2.03 -4.42 13.07
CA ALA A 350 -2.51 -5.76 12.76
C ALA A 350 -1.95 -6.30 11.43
N THR A 351 -1.67 -5.41 10.47
CA THR A 351 -1.15 -5.79 9.15
C THR A 351 0.34 -6.14 9.17
N TRP A 352 1.07 -5.72 10.20
CA TRP A 352 2.50 -5.97 10.32
C TRP A 352 2.85 -7.44 10.41
N ALA A 353 1.98 -8.26 11.01
CA ALA A 353 2.17 -9.71 11.04
C ALA A 353 2.40 -10.27 9.62
N THR A 354 1.65 -9.79 8.63
CA THR A 354 1.75 -10.23 7.23
C THR A 354 2.89 -9.54 6.48
N PHE A 355 3.05 -8.23 6.61
CA PHE A 355 4.07 -7.50 5.83
C PHE A 355 5.50 -7.71 6.33
N ASN A 356 5.68 -8.07 7.60
CA ASN A 356 7.01 -8.36 8.17
C ASN A 356 7.64 -9.61 7.56
N GLU A 357 6.84 -10.55 7.05
CA GLU A 357 7.33 -11.74 6.34
C GLU A 357 8.09 -11.39 5.06
N LEU A 358 7.82 -10.21 4.47
CA LEU A 358 8.55 -9.71 3.31
C LEU A 358 9.96 -9.23 3.66
N GLY A 359 10.19 -8.87 4.93
CA GLY A 359 11.40 -8.22 5.42
C GLY A 359 12.69 -8.84 4.88
N PRO A 360 12.93 -10.17 5.08
CA PRO A 360 14.13 -10.83 4.59
C PRO A 360 14.34 -10.71 3.06
N SER A 361 13.25 -10.72 2.29
CA SER A 361 13.33 -10.65 0.82
C SER A 361 13.61 -9.22 0.35
N VAL A 362 12.84 -8.24 0.83
CA VAL A 362 12.95 -6.84 0.40
C VAL A 362 14.23 -6.18 0.88
N LEU A 363 14.82 -6.67 1.97
CA LEU A 363 16.08 -6.18 2.51
C LEU A 363 17.24 -6.26 1.51
N GLN A 364 17.20 -7.26 0.63
CA GLN A 364 18.21 -7.53 -0.40
C GLN A 364 17.77 -7.17 -1.82
N MET A 365 16.56 -6.68 -2.03
CA MET A 365 16.11 -6.28 -3.38
C MET A 365 16.74 -4.94 -3.80
N ASN A 366 16.86 -4.74 -5.12
CA ASN A 366 17.15 -3.42 -5.65
C ASN A 366 15.97 -2.46 -5.34
N PRO A 367 16.21 -1.14 -5.29
CA PRO A 367 15.23 -0.18 -4.76
C PRO A 367 13.87 -0.19 -5.46
N GLY A 368 13.84 -0.15 -6.79
CA GLY A 368 12.60 -0.18 -7.58
C GLY A 368 11.86 -1.50 -7.43
N HIS A 369 12.57 -2.62 -7.52
CA HIS A 369 11.96 -3.95 -7.38
C HIS A 369 11.37 -4.18 -5.98
N ARG A 370 12.02 -3.64 -4.93
CA ARG A 370 11.48 -3.65 -3.58
C ARG A 370 10.13 -2.92 -3.52
N ILE A 371 10.06 -1.71 -4.07
CA ILE A 371 8.82 -0.91 -4.09
C ILE A 371 7.71 -1.67 -4.83
N ASP A 372 8.02 -2.26 -5.99
CA ASP A 372 7.06 -3.06 -6.76
C ASP A 372 6.52 -4.26 -5.96
N THR A 373 7.41 -4.93 -5.22
CA THR A 373 7.07 -6.07 -4.34
C THR A 373 6.12 -5.61 -3.23
N LEU A 374 6.47 -4.54 -2.51
CA LEU A 374 5.63 -3.99 -1.44
C LEU A 374 4.25 -3.59 -1.95
N ILE A 375 4.19 -2.82 -3.05
CA ILE A 375 2.93 -2.39 -3.69
C ILE A 375 2.06 -3.60 -4.05
N THR A 376 2.66 -4.64 -4.63
CA THR A 376 1.95 -5.87 -5.01
C THR A 376 1.30 -6.55 -3.81
N HIS A 377 2.02 -6.67 -2.69
CA HIS A 377 1.48 -7.26 -1.46
C HIS A 377 0.45 -6.37 -0.76
N TYR A 378 0.61 -5.05 -0.78
CA TYR A 378 -0.42 -4.12 -0.28
C TYR A 378 -1.71 -4.24 -1.10
N GLY A 379 -1.57 -4.38 -2.42
CA GLY A 379 -2.68 -4.62 -3.34
C GLY A 379 -3.44 -5.90 -3.06
N ASP A 380 -2.73 -7.01 -2.83
CA ASP A 380 -3.35 -8.29 -2.46
C ASP A 380 -4.07 -8.21 -1.11
N TRP A 381 -3.42 -7.63 -0.09
CA TRP A 381 -4.05 -7.41 1.21
C TRP A 381 -5.36 -6.63 1.08
N ASN A 382 -5.34 -5.49 0.38
CA ASN A 382 -6.52 -4.68 0.17
C ASN A 382 -7.61 -5.41 -0.62
N TRP A 383 -7.23 -6.21 -1.63
CA TRP A 383 -8.18 -7.03 -2.39
C TRP A 383 -8.87 -8.06 -1.51
N ARG A 384 -8.12 -8.82 -0.72
CA ARG A 384 -8.67 -9.83 0.21
C ARG A 384 -9.59 -9.19 1.24
N LYS A 385 -9.21 -8.01 1.75
CA LYS A 385 -10.04 -7.22 2.66
C LYS A 385 -11.35 -6.79 2.00
N ALA A 386 -11.31 -6.28 0.77
CA ALA A 386 -12.51 -5.89 0.04
C ALA A 386 -13.46 -7.08 -0.19
N VAL A 387 -12.94 -8.23 -0.66
CA VAL A 387 -13.75 -9.44 -0.91
C VAL A 387 -14.39 -9.93 0.40
N SER A 388 -13.61 -10.05 1.47
CA SER A 388 -14.11 -10.52 2.77
C SER A 388 -15.14 -9.57 3.39
N MET A 389 -14.98 -8.24 3.23
CA MET A 389 -15.97 -7.28 3.71
C MET A 389 -17.31 -7.46 3.00
N CYS A 390 -17.32 -7.63 1.67
CA CYS A 390 -18.55 -7.84 0.91
C CYS A 390 -19.33 -9.08 1.40
N GLU A 391 -18.63 -10.16 1.76
CA GLU A 391 -19.26 -11.36 2.35
C GLU A 391 -19.95 -11.04 3.69
N CYS A 392 -19.29 -10.29 4.58
CA CYS A 392 -19.89 -9.87 5.85
C CYS A 392 -21.12 -8.99 5.65
N PHE A 393 -21.09 -8.03 4.71
CA PHE A 393 -22.26 -7.19 4.40
C PHE A 393 -23.44 -8.01 3.88
N CYS A 394 -23.19 -8.96 2.98
CA CYS A 394 -24.22 -9.87 2.48
C CYS A 394 -24.82 -10.70 3.62
N LEU A 395 -24.00 -11.19 4.56
CA LEU A 395 -24.45 -11.95 5.71
C LEU A 395 -25.31 -11.11 6.65
N ASP A 396 -24.91 -9.88 6.96
CA ASP A 396 -25.68 -8.95 7.80
C ASP A 396 -27.01 -8.53 7.17
N MET A 397 -27.05 -8.31 5.85
CA MET A 397 -28.30 -8.07 5.11
C MET A 397 -29.19 -9.32 5.04
N SER A 398 -28.60 -10.50 5.17
CA SER A 398 -29.29 -11.79 5.16
C SER A 398 -29.58 -12.34 6.55
N LEU A 399 -29.56 -11.50 7.60
CA LEU A 399 -30.25 -11.74 8.87
C LEU A 399 -31.77 -11.84 8.60
N ARG A 400 -32.11 -12.99 8.03
CA ARG A 400 -33.43 -13.55 7.87
C ARG A 400 -33.99 -13.70 9.27
N VAL A 401 -35.15 -13.09 9.45
CA VAL A 401 -36.13 -13.43 10.46
C VAL A 401 -36.33 -14.94 10.45
N VAL A 402 -35.68 -15.64 11.38
CA VAL A 402 -36.04 -17.02 11.73
C VAL A 402 -37.16 -16.88 12.76
N PHE A 403 -38.41 -16.95 12.30
CA PHE A 403 -39.51 -17.23 13.22
C PHE A 403 -39.33 -18.66 13.72
N SER A 404 -39.13 -18.80 15.03
CA SER A 404 -39.45 -20.05 15.71
C SER A 404 -40.98 -20.18 15.70
N ILE A 405 -41.50 -21.23 15.07
CA ILE A 405 -42.82 -21.78 15.38
C ILE A 405 -42.58 -22.97 16.30
#